data_AF-A0A7S0QLD4-F1
#
_entry.id   AF-A0A7S0QLD4-F1
#
_cell.length_a   1.000
_cell.length_b   1.000
_cell.length_c   1.000
_cell.angle_alpha   90.00
_cell.angle_beta   90.00
_cell.angle_gamma   90.00
#
_symmetry.space_group_name_H-M   'P 1'
#
loop_
_entity.id
_entity.type
_entity.pdbx_description
1 polymer ?
#
loop_
_entity_poly.entity_id
_entity_poly.type
_entity_poly.pdbx_seq_one_letter_code
_entity_poly.pdbx_strand_id
1 'polypeptide(L)'
;MQGELPATYVEGFHNLESVRKMPYRKLGETGLLVSSLGFGASALGGVFHDITEDECIRVVRTALVAGVNIIDTAPWYGNGKSEEMLGKALSGIPRQAYYLFTKVGRYEPDVERMFDFTADRVTRSVEE
;
A
#
# COMPACT_ATOMS: atom_id res chain seq x y z
N MET A 1 4.98 26.85 -11.74
CA MET A 1 5.31 26.65 -10.31
C MET A 1 5.96 25.29 -10.18
N GLN A 2 7.26 25.23 -9.88
CA GLN A 2 7.89 23.98 -9.45
C GLN A 2 7.33 23.66 -8.06
N GLY A 3 6.38 22.73 -7.99
CA GLY A 3 5.84 22.26 -6.72
C GLY A 3 6.95 21.60 -5.92
N GLU A 4 6.97 21.87 -4.62
CA GLU A 4 7.85 21.21 -3.66
C GLU A 4 7.63 19.68 -3.74
N LEU A 5 8.72 18.91 -3.68
CA LEU A 5 8.63 17.45 -3.73
C LEU A 5 7.98 16.93 -2.44
N PRO A 6 7.17 15.85 -2.48
CA PRO A 6 6.59 15.30 -1.26
C PRO A 6 7.68 14.80 -0.32
N ALA A 7 7.42 14.80 0.99
CA ALA A 7 8.33 14.24 2.00
C ALA A 7 8.69 12.76 1.74
N THR A 8 7.86 12.06 0.96
CA THR A 8 8.13 10.69 0.52
C THR A 8 9.18 10.61 -0.58
N TYR A 9 9.57 11.70 -1.25
CA TYR A 9 10.55 11.65 -2.33
C TYR A 9 11.92 11.17 -1.85
N VAL A 10 12.48 10.17 -2.54
CA VAL A 10 13.84 9.66 -2.33
C VAL A 10 14.63 9.75 -3.64
N GLU A 11 15.73 10.50 -3.60
CA GLU A 11 16.68 10.62 -4.71
C GLU A 11 17.32 9.26 -5.02
N GLY A 12 17.51 8.96 -6.32
CA GLY A 12 18.05 7.67 -6.77
C GLY A 12 17.05 6.50 -6.75
N PHE A 13 15.92 6.63 -6.07
CA PHE A 13 14.83 5.65 -6.12
C PHE A 13 13.71 6.09 -7.09
N HIS A 14 13.21 7.31 -6.94
CA HIS A 14 12.11 7.80 -7.77
C HIS A 14 12.55 8.35 -9.12
N ASN A 15 11.67 8.25 -10.11
CA ASN A 15 11.75 9.07 -11.31
C ASN A 15 11.29 10.50 -10.99
N LEU A 16 12.22 11.46 -11.01
CA LEU A 16 11.94 12.85 -10.65
C LEU A 16 10.90 13.52 -11.56
N GLU A 17 10.88 13.18 -12.85
CA GLU A 17 9.92 13.77 -13.79
C GLU A 17 8.49 13.27 -13.51
N SER A 18 8.33 11.97 -13.26
CA SER A 18 7.06 11.37 -12.87
C SER A 18 6.55 11.95 -11.55
N VAL A 19 7.43 12.08 -10.54
CA VAL A 19 7.07 12.69 -9.26
C VAL A 19 6.58 14.13 -9.43
N ARG A 20 7.22 14.94 -10.28
CA ARG A 20 6.79 16.32 -10.54
C ARG A 20 5.46 16.43 -11.29
N LYS A 21 5.10 15.39 -12.07
CA LYS A 21 3.83 15.31 -12.80
C LYS A 21 2.67 14.77 -11.94
N MET A 22 2.97 13.97 -10.91
CA MET A 22 1.97 13.43 -9.99
C MET A 22 1.30 14.56 -9.18
N PRO A 23 -0.03 14.70 -9.23
CA PRO A 23 -0.73 15.62 -8.34
C PRO A 23 -0.72 15.07 -6.91
N TYR A 24 -0.36 15.91 -5.93
CA TYR A 24 -0.45 15.56 -4.50
C TYR A 24 -1.46 16.44 -3.78
N ARG A 25 -2.07 15.91 -2.72
CA ARG A 25 -3.07 16.59 -1.89
C ARG A 25 -2.84 16.27 -0.42
N LYS A 26 -3.19 17.22 0.46
CA LYS A 26 -3.20 16.96 1.91
C LYS A 26 -4.31 15.95 2.24
N LEU A 27 -4.00 14.95 3.03
CA LEU A 27 -5.00 13.99 3.53
C LEU A 27 -5.62 14.54 4.82
N GLY A 28 -6.66 15.37 4.68
CA GLY A 28 -7.33 16.01 5.82
C GLY A 28 -6.34 16.75 6.72
N GLU A 29 -6.43 16.52 8.03
CA GLU A 29 -5.57 17.12 9.06
C GLU A 29 -4.42 16.22 9.50
N THR A 30 -4.18 15.09 8.80
CA THR A 30 -3.15 14.10 9.18
C THR A 30 -1.71 14.61 9.01
N GLY A 31 -1.52 15.74 8.31
CA GLY A 31 -0.21 16.23 7.90
C GLY A 31 0.41 15.50 6.70
N LEU A 32 -0.22 14.42 6.21
CA LEU A 32 0.29 13.66 5.07
C LEU A 32 -0.01 14.37 3.75
N LEU A 33 0.99 14.43 2.86
CA LEU A 33 0.85 14.84 1.48
C LEU A 33 0.85 13.59 0.59
N VAL A 34 -0.32 13.22 0.07
CA VAL A 34 -0.55 11.95 -0.64
C VAL A 34 -0.76 12.16 -2.14
N SER A 35 -0.32 11.20 -2.96
CA SER A 35 -0.58 11.21 -4.40
C SER A 35 -2.08 11.10 -4.67
N SER A 36 -2.57 11.76 -5.72
CA SER A 36 -3.99 11.73 -6.10
C SER A 36 -4.45 10.35 -6.59
N LEU A 37 -3.50 9.49 -6.94
CA LEU A 37 -3.71 8.08 -7.26
C LEU A 37 -3.07 7.24 -6.14
N GLY A 38 -3.75 6.17 -5.74
CA GLY A 38 -3.17 5.16 -4.85
C GLY A 38 -3.13 3.78 -5.44
N PHE A 39 -2.25 2.96 -4.89
CA PHE A 39 -2.07 1.57 -5.30
C PHE A 39 -2.94 0.66 -4.42
N GLY A 40 -4.00 0.09 -4.98
CA GLY A 40 -4.82 -0.91 -4.32
C GLY A 40 -4.24 -2.31 -4.49
N ALA A 41 -3.91 -2.99 -3.39
CA ALA A 41 -3.16 -4.24 -3.41
C ALA A 41 -4.02 -5.52 -3.41
N SER A 42 -5.37 -5.42 -3.43
CA SER A 42 -6.25 -6.61 -3.40
C SER A 42 -5.95 -7.61 -4.52
N ALA A 43 -5.63 -7.12 -5.73
CA ALA A 43 -5.26 -7.98 -6.86
C ALA A 43 -3.98 -8.80 -6.61
N LEU A 44 -3.06 -8.32 -5.75
CA LEU A 44 -1.86 -9.08 -5.38
C LEU A 44 -2.18 -10.36 -4.60
N GLY A 45 -3.33 -10.38 -3.91
CA GLY A 45 -3.85 -11.55 -3.23
C GLY A 45 -4.45 -12.60 -4.18
N GLY A 46 -4.48 -12.37 -5.49
CA GLY A 46 -5.14 -13.25 -6.45
C GLY A 46 -6.67 -13.20 -6.37
N VAL A 47 -7.23 -12.11 -5.83
CA VAL A 47 -8.68 -11.98 -5.58
C VAL A 47 -9.50 -11.92 -6.87
N PHE A 48 -8.92 -11.36 -7.95
CA PHE A 48 -9.62 -11.14 -9.23
C PHE A 48 -9.09 -12.01 -10.38
N HIS A 49 -7.80 -12.30 -10.38
CA HIS A 49 -7.12 -13.07 -11.41
C HIS A 49 -5.82 -13.65 -10.84
N ASP A 50 -5.28 -14.65 -11.51
CA ASP A 50 -3.93 -15.13 -11.22
C ASP A 50 -2.90 -14.04 -11.50
N ILE A 51 -1.90 -13.95 -10.63
CA ILE A 51 -0.77 -13.02 -10.76
C ILE A 51 0.48 -13.70 -10.22
N THR A 52 1.59 -13.54 -10.94
CA THR A 52 2.88 -14.07 -10.51
C THR A 52 3.53 -13.16 -9.46
N GLU A 53 4.45 -13.72 -8.68
CA GLU A 53 5.26 -12.94 -7.72
C GLU A 53 6.05 -11.81 -8.41
N ASP A 54 6.68 -12.11 -9.56
CA ASP A 54 7.42 -11.12 -10.33
C ASP A 54 6.53 -9.98 -10.84
N GLU A 55 5.29 -10.27 -11.25
CA GLU A 55 4.31 -9.26 -11.62
C GLU A 55 3.91 -8.39 -10.44
N CYS A 56 3.67 -8.99 -9.27
CA CYS A 56 3.37 -8.26 -8.03
C CYS A 56 4.51 -7.29 -7.68
N ILE A 57 5.75 -7.78 -7.66
CA ILE A 57 6.93 -6.97 -7.35
C ILE A 57 7.09 -5.84 -8.36
N ARG A 58 6.99 -6.15 -9.66
CA ARG A 58 7.16 -5.18 -10.74
C ARG A 58 6.12 -4.08 -10.68
N VAL A 59 4.84 -4.40 -10.50
CA VAL A 59 3.77 -3.40 -10.54
C VAL A 59 3.83 -2.46 -9.34
N VAL A 60 4.10 -2.97 -8.14
CA VAL A 60 4.25 -2.15 -6.92
C VAL A 60 5.43 -1.19 -7.08
N ARG A 61 6.60 -1.70 -7.46
CA ARG A 61 7.80 -0.87 -7.64
C ARG A 61 7.63 0.16 -8.74
N THR A 62 6.95 -0.18 -9.83
CA THR A 62 6.65 0.76 -10.92
C THR A 62 5.78 1.92 -10.43
N ALA A 63 4.74 1.64 -9.65
CA ALA A 63 3.88 2.68 -9.08
C ALA A 63 4.66 3.63 -8.16
N LEU A 64 5.49 3.07 -7.26
CA LEU A 64 6.31 3.86 -6.34
C LEU A 64 7.34 4.73 -7.08
N VAL A 65 8.10 4.15 -8.01
CA VAL A 65 9.08 4.89 -8.83
C VAL A 65 8.42 6.04 -9.60
N ALA A 66 7.16 5.87 -10.02
CA ALA A 66 6.38 6.90 -10.72
C ALA A 66 5.78 7.99 -9.80
N GLY A 67 5.98 7.91 -8.47
CA GLY A 67 5.53 8.91 -7.51
C GLY A 67 4.19 8.61 -6.82
N VAL A 68 3.60 7.42 -7.03
CA VAL A 68 2.51 6.97 -6.15
C VAL A 68 3.10 6.73 -4.77
N ASN A 69 2.55 7.35 -3.72
CA ASN A 69 3.09 7.25 -2.37
C ASN A 69 2.08 6.71 -1.34
N ILE A 70 0.94 6.18 -1.80
CA ILE A 70 -0.05 5.52 -0.95
C ILE A 70 -0.32 4.11 -1.46
N ILE A 71 -0.22 3.12 -0.56
CA ILE A 71 -0.53 1.72 -0.79
C ILE A 71 -1.67 1.31 0.16
N ASP A 72 -2.73 0.71 -0.40
CA ASP A 72 -3.87 0.17 0.34
C ASP A 72 -3.85 -1.36 0.32
N THR A 73 -3.92 -1.97 1.51
CA THR A 73 -4.06 -3.41 1.70
C THR A 73 -5.03 -3.74 2.85
N ALA A 74 -5.21 -5.01 3.16
CA ALA A 74 -5.96 -5.51 4.31
C ALA A 74 -5.68 -7.01 4.54
N PRO A 75 -5.85 -7.53 5.77
CA PRO A 75 -5.81 -8.97 6.06
C PRO A 75 -6.80 -9.78 5.21
N TRP A 76 -7.96 -9.21 4.91
CA TRP A 76 -8.96 -9.88 4.08
C TRP A 76 -8.54 -10.06 2.61
N TYR A 77 -7.59 -9.26 2.11
CA TYR A 77 -7.24 -9.26 0.69
C TYR A 77 -6.45 -10.52 0.31
N GLY A 78 -7.15 -11.51 -0.23
CA GLY A 78 -6.58 -12.82 -0.51
C GLY A 78 -6.18 -13.57 0.77
N ASN A 79 -6.87 -13.32 1.88
CA ASN A 79 -6.62 -13.96 3.19
C ASN A 79 -5.14 -13.84 3.62
N GLY A 80 -4.64 -12.61 3.71
CA GLY A 80 -3.26 -12.26 4.08
C GLY A 80 -2.28 -12.20 2.90
N LYS A 81 -2.57 -12.88 1.78
CA LYS A 81 -1.65 -12.97 0.64
C LYS A 81 -1.27 -11.61 0.05
N SER A 82 -2.17 -10.63 0.06
CA SER A 82 -1.84 -9.27 -0.39
C SER A 82 -0.75 -8.62 0.47
N GLU A 83 -0.81 -8.78 1.80
CA GLU A 83 0.17 -8.26 2.75
C GLU A 83 1.52 -8.98 2.61
N GLU A 84 1.49 -10.31 2.47
CA GLU A 84 2.69 -11.11 2.19
C GLU A 84 3.40 -10.67 0.90
N MET A 85 2.64 -10.48 -0.17
CA MET A 85 3.19 -10.05 -1.46
C MET A 85 3.74 -8.62 -1.42
N LEU A 86 3.09 -7.72 -0.66
CA LEU A 86 3.63 -6.39 -0.41
C LEU A 86 4.93 -6.46 0.39
N GLY A 87 5.03 -7.33 1.41
CA GLY A 87 6.28 -7.55 2.15
C GLY A 87 7.45 -7.89 1.23
N LYS A 88 7.22 -8.78 0.24
CA LYS A 88 8.21 -9.12 -0.79
C LYS A 88 8.53 -7.94 -1.72
N ALA A 89 7.51 -7.25 -2.23
CA ALA A 89 7.67 -6.15 -3.18
C ALA A 89 8.39 -4.92 -2.58
N LEU A 90 8.12 -4.63 -1.30
CA LEU A 90 8.66 -3.50 -0.56
C LEU A 90 10.03 -3.79 0.06
N SER A 91 10.49 -5.05 0.06
CA SER A 91 11.83 -5.40 0.49
C SER A 91 12.89 -4.60 -0.29
N GLY A 92 13.78 -3.92 0.44
CA GLY A 92 14.83 -3.06 -0.11
C GLY A 92 14.37 -1.68 -0.60
N ILE A 93 13.07 -1.34 -0.49
CA ILE A 93 12.56 -0.01 -0.81
C ILE A 93 12.76 0.92 0.40
N PRO A 94 13.22 2.17 0.22
CA PRO A 94 13.30 3.13 1.33
C PRO A 94 11.95 3.29 2.03
N ARG A 95 11.88 3.04 3.34
CA ARG A 95 10.61 3.04 4.08
C ARG A 95 9.84 4.36 3.95
N GLN A 96 10.54 5.48 3.88
CA GLN A 96 9.94 6.81 3.71
C GLN A 96 9.28 7.03 2.34
N ALA A 97 9.54 6.17 1.34
CA ALA A 97 9.06 6.36 -0.01
C ALA A 97 7.54 6.18 -0.17
N TYR A 98 6.87 5.61 0.83
CA TYR A 98 5.43 5.31 0.77
C TYR A 98 4.76 5.38 2.14
N TYR A 99 3.46 5.66 2.10
CA TYR A 99 2.52 5.42 3.18
C TYR A 99 1.80 4.10 2.93
N LEU A 100 1.69 3.30 3.97
CA LEU A 100 1.03 1.99 3.94
C LEU A 100 -0.21 2.05 4.79
N PHE A 101 -1.35 1.72 4.19
CA PHE A 101 -2.64 1.63 4.85
C PHE A 101 -3.07 0.17 4.86
N THR A 102 -3.30 -0.38 6.05
CA THR A 102 -3.99 -1.66 6.23
C THR A 102 -5.29 -1.44 7.01
N LYS A 103 -6.03 -2.51 7.24
CA LYS A 103 -7.36 -2.49 7.88
C LYS A 103 -7.42 -3.57 8.95
N VAL A 104 -8.42 -3.45 9.82
CA VAL A 104 -8.75 -4.46 10.81
C VAL A 104 -10.24 -4.77 10.73
N GLY A 105 -10.62 -5.93 11.25
CA GLY A 105 -12.01 -6.28 11.52
C GLY A 105 -12.60 -7.32 10.57
N ARG A 106 -11.92 -7.73 9.49
CA ARG A 106 -12.38 -8.80 8.59
C ARG A 106 -11.26 -9.81 8.34
N TYR A 107 -11.48 -11.08 8.70
CA TYR A 107 -10.39 -12.08 8.75
C TYR A 107 -10.73 -13.45 8.16
N GLU A 108 -12.00 -13.89 8.19
CA GLU A 108 -12.37 -15.26 7.83
C GLU A 108 -13.50 -15.33 6.78
N PRO A 109 -13.57 -16.40 5.98
CA PRO A 109 -14.63 -16.58 4.99
C PRO A 109 -15.97 -17.05 5.58
N ASP A 110 -15.96 -17.67 6.76
CA ASP A 110 -17.18 -18.04 7.47
C ASP A 110 -17.92 -16.78 7.92
N VAL A 111 -19.13 -16.56 7.40
CA VAL A 111 -19.92 -15.34 7.64
C VAL A 111 -20.19 -15.06 9.12
N GLU A 112 -20.28 -16.10 9.95
CA GLU A 112 -20.51 -15.97 11.39
C GLU A 112 -19.26 -15.53 12.15
N ARG A 113 -18.07 -15.72 11.55
CA ARG A 113 -16.76 -15.40 12.13
C ARG A 113 -15.97 -14.38 11.29
N MET A 114 -16.56 -13.88 10.22
CA MET A 114 -15.91 -13.04 9.22
C MET A 114 -15.40 -11.74 9.84
N PHE A 115 -16.16 -11.20 10.79
CA PHE A 115 -15.85 -9.95 11.46
C PHE A 115 -15.53 -10.15 12.93
N ASP A 116 -14.42 -9.56 13.37
CA ASP A 116 -14.03 -9.53 14.78
C ASP A 116 -13.42 -8.16 15.11
N PHE A 117 -14.17 -7.35 15.85
CA PHE A 117 -13.77 -6.01 16.28
C PHE A 117 -13.36 -5.98 17.75
N THR A 118 -13.10 -7.13 18.37
CA THR A 118 -12.57 -7.18 19.75
C THR A 118 -11.20 -6.52 19.80
N ALA A 119 -10.89 -5.87 20.93
CA ALA A 119 -9.60 -5.22 21.14
C ALA A 119 -8.43 -6.19 20.91
N ASP A 120 -8.53 -7.40 21.48
CA ASP A 120 -7.51 -8.45 21.36
C ASP A 120 -7.27 -8.88 19.92
N ARG A 121 -8.32 -8.99 19.09
CA ARG A 121 -8.14 -9.36 17.68
C ARG A 121 -7.59 -8.19 16.87
N VAL A 122 -8.08 -6.98 17.09
CA VAL A 122 -7.59 -5.77 16.41
C VAL A 122 -6.10 -5.57 16.70
N THR A 123 -5.67 -5.69 17.96
CA THR A 123 -4.26 -5.55 18.33
C THR A 123 -3.41 -6.65 17.68
N ARG A 124 -3.81 -7.92 17.78
CA ARG A 124 -3.07 -9.03 17.14
C ARG A 124 -2.95 -8.86 15.63
N SER A 125 -4.00 -8.39 14.95
CA SER A 125 -3.97 -8.17 13.50
C SER A 125 -2.97 -7.09 13.08
N VAL A 126 -2.62 -6.15 13.95
CA VAL A 126 -1.61 -5.12 13.66
C VAL A 126 -0.19 -5.66 13.85
N GLU A 127 -0.03 -6.73 14.64
CA GLU A 127 1.26 -7.35 14.97
C GLU A 127 1.67 -8.48 14.01
N GLU A 128 0.71 -9.10 13.32
CA GLU A 128 0.89 -10.14 12.29
C GLU A 128 1.69 -9.63 11.06
#